data_AF-A0A1L8Y4I3-F1
#
_entry.id   AF-A0A1L8Y4I3-F1
#
_cell.length_a   1.000
_cell.length_b   1.000
_cell.length_c   1.000
_cell.angle_alpha   90.00
_cell.angle_beta   90.00
_cell.angle_gamma   90.00
#
_symmetry.space_group_name_H-M   'P 1'
#
loop_
_entity.id
_entity.type
_entity.pdbx_description
1 polymer ?
#
loop_
_entity_poly.entity_id
_entity_poly.type
_entity_poly.pdbx_seq_one_letter_code
_entity_poly.pdbx_strand_id
1 'polypeptide(L)' 'MAQNNEQMIKNIRKKLNIVNQSLINPEKFKDTDTKDIKDIHDFVMSKDSFSPSEITAIADELGNLRHE' A
#
# COMPACT_ATOMS: atom_id res chain seq x y z
N MET A 1 0.77 20.21 1.09
CA MET A 1 1.71 19.23 1.66
C MET A 1 1.71 18.05 0.72
N ALA A 2 2.83 17.71 0.09
CA ALA A 2 2.91 16.52 -0.76
C ALA A 2 2.77 15.28 0.13
N GLN A 3 1.95 14.31 -0.28
CA GLN A 3 1.93 13.00 0.38
C GLN A 3 3.14 12.21 -0.11
N ASN A 4 3.97 11.77 0.82
CA ASN A 4 5.12 10.91 0.51
C ASN A 4 4.66 9.44 0.46
N ASN A 5 5.45 8.57 -0.17
CA ASN A 5 5.17 7.13 -0.28
C ASN A 5 4.81 6.49 1.06
N GLU A 6 5.56 6.81 2.12
CA GLU A 6 5.26 6.32 3.47
C GLU A 6 3.83 6.66 3.95
N GLN A 7 3.34 7.87 3.65
CA GLN A 7 2.00 8.28 4.03
C GLN A 7 0.95 7.53 3.22
N MET A 8 1.17 7.37 1.91
CA MET A 8 0.27 6.60 1.04
C MET A 8 0.18 5.14 1.50
N ILE A 9 1.32 4.51 1.81
CA ILE A 9 1.35 3.14 2.35
C ILE A 9 0.67 3.05 3.72
N LYS A 10 0.87 4.02 4.62
CA LYS A 10 0.16 4.06 5.91
C LYS A 10 -1.35 4.15 5.73
N ASN A 11 -1.83 4.95 4.78
CA ASN A 11 -3.24 5.05 4.45
C ASN A 11 -3.79 3.73 3.93
N ILE A 12 -3.10 3.10 2.97
CA ILE A 12 -3.49 1.79 2.44
C ILE A 12 -3.58 0.75 3.56
N ARG A 13 -2.56 0.67 4.42
CA ARG A 13 -2.56 -0.27 5.55
C ARG A 13 -3.74 -0.05 6.49
N LYS A 14 -4.05 1.22 6.79
CA LYS A 14 -5.19 1.57 7.63
C LYS A 14 -6.51 1.19 6.97
N LYS A 15 -6.64 1.42 5.66
CA LYS A 15 -7.84 1.12 4.87
C LYS A 15 -8.09 -0.38 4.75
N LEU A 16 -7.02 -1.16 4.52
CA LEU A 16 -7.06 -2.62 4.43
C LEU A 16 -7.02 -3.32 5.80
N ASN A 17 -6.96 -2.56 6.90
CA ASN A 17 -6.81 -3.07 8.25
C ASN A 17 -5.60 -4.04 8.42
N ILE A 18 -4.50 -3.76 7.72
CA ILE A 18 -3.28 -4.58 7.75
C ILE A 18 -2.41 -4.16 8.95
N VAL A 19 -2.62 -4.86 10.06
CA VAL A 19 -1.83 -4.72 11.28
C VAL A 19 -0.45 -5.34 11.16
N ASN A 20 -0.28 -6.35 10.30
CA ASN A 20 0.97 -7.08 10.16
C ASN A 20 2.03 -6.21 9.45
N GLN A 21 3.03 -5.75 10.21
CA GLN A 21 4.13 -4.92 9.70
C GLN A 21 5.06 -5.68 8.74
N SER A 22 5.10 -7.02 8.82
CA SER A 22 5.92 -7.85 7.95
C SER A 22 5.40 -7.90 6.52
N LEU A 23 4.07 -7.74 6.32
CA LEU A 23 3.47 -7.72 4.98
C LEU A 23 3.81 -6.43 4.25
N ILE A 24 3.69 -5.28 4.92
CA ILE A 24 3.87 -3.95 4.31
C ILE A 24 4.60 -3.03 5.30
N ASN A 25 5.89 -2.75 5.07
CA ASN A 25 6.64 -1.78 5.88
C ASN A 25 6.79 -0.44 5.11
N PRO A 26 6.11 0.65 5.52
CA PRO A 26 6.19 1.97 4.87
C PRO A 26 7.61 2.46 4.61
N GLU A 27 8.54 2.19 5.54
CA GLU A 27 9.92 2.67 5.43
C GLU A 27 10.67 2.07 4.26
N LYS A 28 10.29 0.86 3.83
CA LYS A 28 10.90 0.19 2.66
C LYS A 28 10.40 0.74 1.33
N PHE A 29 9.38 1.60 1.33
CA PHE A 29 8.80 2.21 0.14
C PHE A 29 9.27 3.65 -0.07
N LYS A 30 10.22 4.14 0.74
CA LYS A 30 10.81 5.48 0.59
C LYS A 30 11.47 5.65 -0.78
N ASP A 31 12.14 4.60 -1.26
CA ASP A 31 12.89 4.61 -2.51
C ASP A 31 12.13 3.96 -3.70
N THR A 32 10.90 3.47 -3.48
CA THR A 32 10.04 2.92 -4.54
C THR A 32 9.48 4.04 -5.43
N ASP A 33 9.17 3.74 -6.68
CA ASP A 33 8.51 4.70 -7.58
C ASP A 33 7.20 5.21 -6.96
N THR A 34 7.11 6.53 -6.81
CA THR A 34 5.95 7.20 -6.23
C THR A 34 4.69 6.96 -7.07
N LYS A 35 4.83 6.76 -8.37
CA LYS A 35 3.72 6.55 -9.29
C LYS A 35 2.98 5.24 -8.99
N ASP A 36 3.70 4.13 -8.84
CA ASP A 36 3.09 2.81 -8.59
C ASP A 36 2.40 2.77 -7.22
N ILE A 37 3.04 3.36 -6.21
CA ILE A 37 2.45 3.53 -4.87
C ILE A 37 1.16 4.32 -4.96
N LYS A 38 1.16 5.41 -5.74
CA LYS A 38 0.02 6.30 -5.89
C LYS A 38 -1.13 5.61 -6.61
N ASP A 39 -0.85 4.83 -7.66
CA ASP A 39 -1.87 4.10 -8.40
C ASP A 39 -2.59 3.08 -7.50
N ILE A 40 -1.85 2.33 -6.68
CA ILE A 40 -2.46 1.42 -5.67
C ILE A 40 -3.20 2.21 -4.60
N HIS A 41 -2.65 3.32 -4.12
CA HIS A 41 -3.30 4.18 -3.13
C HIS A 41 -4.64 4.70 -3.65
N ASP A 42 -4.68 5.25 -4.85
CA ASP A 42 -5.91 5.77 -5.46
C ASP A 42 -6.94 4.64 -5.66
N PHE A 43 -6.52 3.45 -6.07
CA PHE A 43 -7.40 2.28 -6.13
C PHE A 43 -7.97 1.90 -4.75
N VAL A 44 -7.12 1.80 -3.73
CA VAL A 44 -7.53 1.44 -2.36
C VAL A 44 -8.46 2.49 -1.74
N MET A 45 -8.20 3.76 -2.02
CA MET A 45 -9.01 4.88 -1.54
C MET A 45 -10.33 5.03 -2.30
N SER A 46 -10.41 4.56 -3.56
CA SER A 46 -11.63 4.59 -4.36
C SER A 46 -12.73 3.66 -3.84
N LYS A 47 -12.37 2.63 -3.06
CA LYS A 47 -13.28 1.61 -2.52
C LYS A 47 -13.46 1.77 -1.02
N ASP A 48 -14.65 1.45 -0.52
CA ASP A 48 -14.93 1.56 0.92
C ASP A 48 -14.37 0.41 1.75
N SER A 49 -14.43 -0.80 1.20
CA SER A 49 -14.04 -2.04 1.86
C SER A 49 -13.50 -3.05 0.86
N PHE A 50 -12.73 -4.02 1.37
CA PHE A 50 -12.09 -5.06 0.58
C PHE A 50 -12.32 -6.42 1.23
N SER A 51 -12.48 -7.44 0.40
CA SER A 51 -12.56 -8.83 0.82
C SER A 51 -11.18 -9.31 1.31
N PRO A 52 -11.09 -10.33 2.17
CA PRO A 52 -9.81 -10.88 2.63
C PRO A 52 -8.87 -11.26 1.48
N SER A 53 -9.40 -11.86 0.41
CA SER A 53 -8.63 -12.21 -0.79
C SER A 53 -8.08 -10.99 -1.52
N GLU A 54 -8.85 -9.90 -1.62
CA GLU A 54 -8.39 -8.65 -2.24
C GLU A 54 -7.30 -8.00 -1.38
N ILE A 55 -7.46 -8.00 -0.06
CA ILE A 55 -6.44 -7.50 0.88
C ILE A 55 -5.13 -8.26 0.70
N THR A 56 -5.18 -9.58 0.61
CA THR A 56 -4.00 -10.42 0.37
C THR A 56 -3.37 -10.10 -0.98
N ALA A 57 -4.15 -9.99 -2.06
CA ALA A 57 -3.63 -9.66 -3.38
C ALA A 57 -2.96 -8.28 -3.43
N ILE A 58 -3.57 -7.26 -2.82
CA ILE A 58 -2.98 -5.90 -2.75
C ILE A 58 -1.70 -5.91 -1.91
N ALA A 59 -1.68 -6.65 -0.80
CA ALA A 59 -0.48 -6.76 0.03
C ALA A 59 0.67 -7.46 -0.70
N ASP A 60 0.36 -8.47 -1.52
CA ASP A 60 1.35 -9.19 -2.33
C ASP A 60 1.90 -8.29 -3.46
N GLU A 61 1.03 -7.55 -4.15
CA GLU A 61 1.42 -6.56 -5.17
C GLU A 61 2.35 -5.49 -4.58
N LEU A 62 2.01 -4.93 -3.42
CA LEU A 62 2.87 -4.01 -2.69
C LEU A 62 4.19 -4.67 -2.27
N GLY A 63 4.17 -5.97 -1.95
CA GLY A 63 5.37 -6.74 -1.69
C GLY A 63 6.29 -6.85 -2.91
N ASN A 64 5.71 -7.05 -4.10
CA ASN A 64 6.42 -7.18 -5.37
C ASN A 64 7.04 -5.87 -5.84
N LEU A 65 6.36 -4.73 -5.63
CA LEU A 65 6.90 -3.39 -5.95
C LEU A 65 8.20 -3.04 -5.20
N ARG A 66 8.56 -3.79 -4.16
CA ARG A 66 9.86 -3.64 -3.48
C ARG A 66 11.01 -4.33 -4.22
N HIS A 67 10.71 -5.29 -5.10
CA HIS A 67 11.68 -6.19 -5.71
C HIS A 67 12.01 -5.85 -7.17
N GLU A 68 11.32 -4.87 -7.78
CA GLU A 68 11.63 -4.31 -9.10
C GLU A 68 12.54 -3.09 -8.98
#